data_AF-A0A6J4HPQ7-F1
#
_entry.id   AF-A0A6J4HPQ7-F1
#
_cell.length_a   1.000
_cell.length_b   1.000
_cell.length_c   1.000
_cell.angle_alpha   90.00
_cell.angle_beta   90.00
_cell.angle_gamma   90.00
#
_symmetry.space_group_name_H-M   'P 1'
#
loop_
_entity.id
_entity.type
_entity.pdbx_description
1 polymer ?
#
loop_
_entity_poly.entity_id
_entity_poly.type
_entity_poly.pdbx_seq_one_letter_code
_entity_poly.pdbx_strand_id
1 'polypeptide(L)'
;MAEEESKSAAGSGELAPATTGDATIVEVGKVSQWLTENEFEHQALERDHLDVEIIRVEPDFLIPLATALYAYGFNYLSCQGGYDVGP
;
A
#
# COMPACT_ATOMS: atom_id res chain seq x y z
N MET A 1 -27.16 -4.04 50.78
CA MET A 1 -26.36 -4.51 49.63
C MET A 1 -25.96 -3.23 48.86
N ALA A 2 -24.90 -2.48 49.14
CA ALA A 2 -23.50 -2.85 49.46
C ALA A 2 -23.01 -3.87 48.42
N GLU A 3 -21.99 -3.66 47.58
CA GLU A 3 -20.75 -2.87 47.71
C GLU A 3 -20.21 -2.42 46.34
N GLU A 4 -19.28 -1.47 46.40
CA GLU A 4 -18.45 -0.87 45.35
C GLU A 4 -17.14 -1.67 45.13
N GLU A 5 -16.39 -1.25 44.10
CA GLU A 5 -14.92 -1.35 43.91
C GLU A 5 -14.24 -2.57 43.25
N SER A 6 -13.68 -2.28 42.06
CA SER A 6 -12.24 -2.09 41.78
C SER A 6 -11.29 -3.30 41.68
N LYS A 7 -10.53 -3.33 40.56
CA LYS A 7 -9.05 -3.55 40.42
C LYS A 7 -8.74 -4.02 38.97
N SER A 8 -8.27 -3.18 38.06
CA SER A 8 -6.91 -2.61 37.84
C SER A 8 -5.81 -3.60 37.40
N ALA A 9 -5.01 -3.10 36.44
CA ALA A 9 -3.66 -3.49 36.00
C ALA A 9 -3.60 -4.35 34.72
N ALA A 10 -3.27 -3.76 33.56
CA ALA A 10 -1.95 -3.31 33.10
C ALA A 10 -1.24 -4.40 32.27
N GLY A 11 -0.93 -4.05 31.02
CA GLY A 11 -0.18 -4.89 30.09
C GLY A 11 0.12 -4.12 28.82
N SER A 12 0.95 -3.08 28.95
CA SER A 12 1.63 -2.43 27.83
C SER A 12 2.41 -3.51 27.06
N GLY A 13 2.07 -3.70 25.79
CA GLY A 13 2.77 -4.55 24.85
C GLY A 13 3.31 -3.70 23.71
N GLU A 14 4.37 -2.96 24.00
CA GLU A 14 5.39 -2.56 23.03
C GLU A 14 5.97 -3.82 22.36
N LEU A 15 6.51 -3.64 21.14
CA LEU A 15 7.32 -4.55 20.29
C LEU A 15 6.49 -5.17 19.14
N ALA A 16 6.79 -4.92 17.86
CA ALA A 16 8.03 -4.47 17.26
C ALA A 16 7.78 -3.83 15.87
N PRO A 17 8.65 -2.92 15.41
CA PRO A 17 8.62 -2.40 14.05
C PRO A 17 9.12 -3.48 13.09
N ALA A 18 8.29 -3.86 12.12
CA ALA A 18 8.74 -4.74 11.06
C ALA A 18 9.39 -3.91 9.95
N THR A 19 10.72 -3.82 10.07
CA THR A 19 11.69 -3.82 8.96
C THR A 19 11.68 -2.61 8.03
N THR A 20 12.45 -1.59 8.41
CA THR A 20 13.24 -0.78 7.49
C THR A 20 14.17 -1.71 6.69
N GLY A 21 13.71 -2.21 5.56
CA GLY A 21 14.59 -2.66 4.48
C GLY A 21 14.97 -1.43 3.67
N ASP A 22 16.26 -1.28 3.35
CA ASP A 22 16.88 -0.24 2.50
C ASP A 22 15.84 0.60 1.74
N ALA A 23 15.40 1.69 2.38
CA ALA A 23 14.45 2.59 1.77
C ALA A 23 15.23 3.42 0.75
N THR A 24 15.49 2.83 -0.41
CA THR A 24 15.76 3.59 -1.63
C THR A 24 14.62 4.59 -1.72
N ILE A 25 14.94 5.87 -1.59
CA ILE A 25 13.94 6.94 -1.65
C ILE A 25 13.48 6.96 -3.10
N VAL A 26 12.44 6.17 -3.39
CA VAL A 26 11.81 6.11 -4.70
C VAL A 26 11.02 7.41 -4.90
N GLU A 27 11.24 8.07 -6.03
CA GLU A 27 10.47 9.27 -6.39
C GLU A 27 9.00 8.89 -6.58
N VAL A 28 8.13 9.44 -5.74
CA VAL A 28 6.68 9.22 -5.84
C VAL A 28 6.13 9.96 -7.04
N GLY A 29 5.65 9.19 -8.02
CA GLY A 29 5.02 9.72 -9.20
C GLY A 29 3.60 10.27 -8.95
N LYS A 30 2.97 10.82 -9.99
CA LYS A 30 1.67 11.49 -9.89
C LYS A 30 0.55 10.53 -9.51
N VAL A 31 0.61 9.29 -10.00
CA VAL A 31 -0.40 8.27 -9.69
C VAL A 31 -0.26 7.83 -8.24
N SER A 32 0.97 7.61 -7.78
CA SER A 32 1.24 7.26 -6.38
C SER A 32 0.83 8.36 -5.39
N GLN A 33 1.06 9.63 -5.75
CA GLN A 33 0.57 10.77 -4.95
C GLN A 33 -0.96 10.77 -4.85
N TRP A 34 -1.66 10.62 -5.98
CA TRP A 34 -3.11 10.57 -5.99
C TRP A 34 -3.67 9.38 -5.22
N LEU A 35 -3.06 8.20 -5.35
CA LEU A 35 -3.46 7.01 -4.58
C LEU A 35 -3.27 7.22 -3.07
N THR A 36 -2.21 7.90 -2.66
CA THR A 36 -1.96 8.25 -1.25
C THR A 36 -3.02 9.23 -0.72
N GLU A 37 -3.39 10.23 -1.53
CA GLU A 37 -4.45 11.20 -1.19
C GLU A 37 -5.83 10.56 -1.06
N ASN A 38 -6.08 9.47 -1.78
CA ASN A 38 -7.34 8.71 -1.73
C ASN A 38 -7.28 7.53 -0.74
N GLU A 39 -6.28 7.52 0.16
CA GLU A 39 -6.12 6.52 1.23
C GLU A 39 -5.97 5.08 0.71
N PHE A 40 -5.46 4.90 -0.51
CA PHE A 40 -5.14 3.60 -1.06
C PHE A 40 -3.72 3.17 -0.66
N GLU A 41 -3.63 2.05 0.04
CA GLU A 41 -2.36 1.41 0.34
C GLU A 41 -1.73 0.85 -0.94
N HIS A 42 -0.50 1.27 -1.22
CA HIS A 42 0.30 0.82 -2.35
C HIS A 42 1.79 1.08 -2.08
N GLN A 43 2.67 0.40 -2.81
CA GLN A 43 4.11 0.63 -2.76
C GLN A 43 4.59 1.16 -4.11
N ALA A 44 5.18 2.36 -4.12
CA ALA A 44 5.87 2.89 -5.28
C ALA A 44 7.21 2.16 -5.49
N LEU A 45 7.44 1.68 -6.71
CA LEU A 45 8.71 1.07 -7.13
C LEU A 45 9.48 2.01 -8.05
N GLU A 46 10.74 1.68 -8.32
CA GLU A 46 11.54 2.39 -9.31
C GLU A 46 10.82 2.42 -10.66
N ARG A 47 10.96 3.54 -11.37
CA ARG A 47 10.34 3.72 -12.68
C ARG A 47 10.91 2.74 -13.69
N ASP A 48 10.08 2.38 -14.66
CA ASP A 48 10.53 1.56 -15.78
C ASP A 48 11.53 2.33 -16.66
N HIS A 49 12.24 1.62 -17.55
CA HIS A 49 13.17 2.19 -18.53
C HIS A 49 12.55 3.25 -19.46
N LEU A 50 11.22 3.28 -19.57
CA LEU A 50 10.44 4.29 -20.29
C LEU A 50 9.94 5.43 -19.40
N ASP A 51 10.45 5.55 -18.17
CA ASP A 51 10.05 6.53 -17.15
C ASP A 51 8.57 6.38 -16.72
N VAL A 52 8.00 5.18 -16.89
CA VAL A 52 6.63 4.84 -16.48
C VAL A 52 6.64 4.45 -15.01
N GLU A 53 5.66 4.96 -14.25
CA GLU A 53 5.49 4.67 -12.83
C GLU A 53 5.11 3.20 -12.61
N ILE A 54 5.87 2.50 -11.76
CA ILE A 54 5.57 1.13 -11.34
C ILE A 54 4.99 1.17 -9.93
N ILE A 55 3.80 0.59 -9.77
CA ILE A 55 3.10 0.51 -8.48
C ILE A 55 2.87 -0.96 -8.13
N ARG A 56 3.35 -1.36 -6.96
CA ARG A 56 3.03 -2.65 -6.36
C ARG A 56 1.77 -2.53 -5.51
N VAL A 57 0.90 -3.51 -5.68
CA VAL A 57 -0.42 -3.58 -5.04
C VAL A 57 -0.59 -4.97 -4.46
N GLU A 58 -1.22 -5.07 -3.30
CA GLU A 58 -1.62 -6.37 -2.74
C GLU A 58 -2.77 -6.97 -3.58
N PRO A 59 -2.81 -8.30 -3.80
CA PRO A 59 -3.81 -8.92 -4.66
C PRO A 59 -5.26 -8.59 -4.29
N ASP A 60 -5.54 -8.49 -2.98
CA ASP A 60 -6.88 -8.18 -2.45
C ASP A 60 -7.37 -6.77 -2.83
N PHE A 61 -6.45 -5.83 -3.08
CA PHE A 61 -6.76 -4.44 -3.41
C PHE A 61 -6.69 -4.15 -4.91
N LEU A 62 -6.35 -5.13 -5.76
CA LEU A 62 -6.20 -4.91 -7.20
C LEU A 62 -7.49 -4.37 -7.85
N ILE A 63 -8.65 -4.98 -7.56
CA ILE A 63 -9.92 -4.59 -8.16
C ILE A 63 -10.39 -3.20 -7.67
N PRO A 64 -10.39 -2.90 -6.35
CA PRO A 64 -10.66 -1.54 -5.87
C PRO A 64 -9.74 -0.49 -6.50
N LEU A 65 -8.44 -0.75 -6.55
CA LEU A 65 -7.46 0.19 -7.09
C LEU A 65 -7.67 0.44 -8.58
N ALA A 66 -7.88 -0.61 -9.37
CA ALA A 66 -8.17 -0.50 -10.80
C ALA A 66 -9.46 0.30 -11.04
N THR A 67 -10.47 0.13 -10.19
CA THR A 67 -11.73 0.90 -10.25
C THR A 67 -11.49 2.39 -9.97
N ALA A 68 -10.67 2.70 -8.97
CA ALA A 68 -10.29 4.07 -8.63
C ALA A 68 -9.51 4.73 -9.79
N LEU A 69 -8.54 4.01 -10.37
CA LEU A 69 -7.77 4.48 -11.54
C LEU A 69 -8.67 4.68 -12.77
N TYR A 70 -9.65 3.81 -12.99
CA TYR A 70 -10.62 4.00 -14.06
C TYR A 70 -11.46 5.27 -13.86
N ALA A 71 -11.92 5.52 -12.62
CA ALA A 71 -12.64 6.75 -12.27
C ALA A 71 -11.76 8.01 -12.38
N TYR A 72 -10.46 7.90 -12.09
CA TYR A 72 -9.47 8.97 -12.27
C TYR A 72 -9.27 9.34 -13.75
N GLY A 73 -9.43 8.37 -14.66
CA GLY A 73 -9.39 8.60 -16.11
C GLY A 73 -8.59 7.56 -16.91
N PHE A 74 -8.02 6.54 -16.27
CA PHE A 74 -7.35 5.43 -16.97
C PHE A 74 -8.39 4.53 -17.63
N ASN A 75 -8.70 4.81 -18.90
CA ASN A 75 -9.75 4.13 -19.66
C ASN A 75 -9.23 3.02 -20.58
N TYR A 76 -7.93 2.75 -20.60
CA TYR A 76 -7.31 1.80 -21.51
C TYR A 76 -6.26 0.93 -20.81
N LEU A 77 -6.45 -0.39 -20.87
CA LEU A 77 -5.48 -1.39 -20.41
C LEU A 77 -4.62 -1.83 -21.61
N SER A 78 -3.38 -1.34 -21.68
CA SER A 78 -2.51 -1.60 -22.83
C SER A 78 -1.98 -3.04 -22.89
N CYS A 79 -1.61 -3.62 -21.75
CA CYS A 79 -1.06 -4.97 -21.67
C CYS A 79 -1.36 -5.58 -20.30
N GLN A 80 -1.79 -6.84 -20.27
CA GLN A 80 -1.93 -7.64 -19.05
C GLN A 80 -1.19 -8.95 -19.26
N GLY A 81 -0.30 -9.27 -18.34
CA GLY A 81 0.52 -10.47 -18.40
C GLY A 81 0.96 -10.92 -17.02
N GLY A 82 1.23 -12.21 -16.90
CA GLY A 82 1.93 -12.77 -15.74
C GLY A 82 3.44 -12.68 -15.97
N TYR A 83 4.18 -12.34 -14.90
CA TYR A 83 5.63 -12.40 -14.87
C TYR A 83 6.06 -13.49 -13.88
N ASP A 84 6.96 -14.37 -14.32
CA ASP A 84 7.60 -15.37 -13.47
C ASP A 84 8.98 -14.86 -13.05
N VAL A 85 9.17 -14.70 -11.74
CA VAL A 85 10.42 -14.18 -11.15
C VAL A 85 11.49 -15.29 -11.08
N GLY A 86 11.12 -16.56 -11.22
CA GLY A 86 12.03 -17.72 -11.09
C GLY A 86 12.55 -17.94 -9.65
N PRO A 87 13.28 -19.04 -9.40
CA PRO A 87 14.02 -19.29 -8.16
C PRO A 87 15.35 -18.52 -8.07
#